data_AF-A0A392RA22-F1
#
_entry.id   AF-A0A392RA22-F1
#
_cell.length_a   1.000
_cell.length_b   1.000
_cell.length_c   1.000
_cell.angle_alpha   90.00
_cell.angle_beta   90.00
_cell.angle_gamma   90.00
#
_symmetry.space_group_name_H-M   'P 1'
#
loop_
_entity.id
_entity.type
_entity.pdbx_description
1 polymer ?
#
loop_
_entity_poly.entity_id
_entity_poly.type
_entity_poly.pdbx_seq_one_letter_code
_entity_poly.pdbx_strand_id
1 'polypeptide(L)'
;MSMDRHDKEKEMAAILLSALYADVIHPSQVYKGFTKLVESADDLIVDIPDTVDILALFIARAVVDDILQPAFLKKQIANLPDDSKGAEVLKKAEKSYLTAPLHAEIIERRWGGSKNTTVDDVKAR
;
A
#
# COMPACT_ATOMS: atom_id res chain seq x y z
N MET A 1 -7.78 -10.35 -4.98
CA MET A 1 -6.98 -9.11 -5.20
C MET A 1 -5.53 -9.38 -4.82
N SER A 2 -4.53 -8.59 -5.24
CA SER A 2 -3.13 -8.82 -4.81
C SER A 2 -2.97 -8.92 -3.29
N MET A 3 -3.86 -8.25 -2.53
CA MET A 3 -3.96 -8.32 -1.09
C MET A 3 -4.23 -9.73 -0.52
N ASP A 4 -4.86 -10.63 -1.28
CA ASP A 4 -5.14 -12.03 -0.87
C ASP A 4 -4.04 -13.03 -1.30
N ARG A 5 -2.95 -12.53 -1.89
CA ARG A 5 -1.86 -13.33 -2.46
C ARG A 5 -0.55 -13.17 -1.71
N HIS A 6 0.52 -13.77 -2.22
CA HIS A 6 1.84 -13.71 -1.59
C HIS A 6 2.48 -12.35 -1.86
N ASP A 7 3.58 -12.09 -1.15
CA ASP A 7 4.25 -10.79 -1.19
C ASP A 7 4.73 -10.42 -2.61
N LYS A 8 5.11 -11.41 -3.42
CA LYS A 8 5.46 -11.19 -4.83
C LYS A 8 4.32 -10.53 -5.61
N GLU A 9 3.08 -10.98 -5.46
CA GLU A 9 1.94 -10.38 -6.15
C GLU A 9 1.62 -8.97 -5.63
N LYS A 10 1.87 -8.73 -4.33
CA LYS A 10 1.70 -7.39 -3.74
C LYS A 10 2.73 -6.41 -4.28
N GLU A 11 4.00 -6.83 -4.36
CA GLU A 11 5.10 -6.03 -4.92
C GLU A 11 4.85 -5.71 -6.40
N MET A 12 4.49 -6.72 -7.20
CA MET A 12 4.17 -6.50 -8.63
C MET A 12 3.02 -5.50 -8.82
N ALA A 13 2.01 -5.54 -7.95
CA ALA A 13 0.90 -4.59 -8.01
C ALA A 13 1.34 -3.16 -7.65
N ALA A 14 2.19 -3.00 -6.62
CA ALA A 14 2.75 -1.70 -6.25
C ALA A 14 3.60 -1.11 -7.40
N ILE A 15 4.53 -1.91 -7.95
CA ILE A 15 5.37 -1.51 -9.09
C ILE A 15 4.52 -1.11 -10.30
N LEU A 16 3.50 -1.92 -10.64
CA LEU A 16 2.63 -1.64 -11.78
C LEU A 16 1.88 -0.32 -11.58
N LEU A 17 1.36 -0.06 -10.38
CA LEU A 17 0.63 1.17 -10.09
C LEU A 17 1.55 2.40 -10.26
N SER A 18 2.78 2.32 -9.75
CA SER A 18 3.78 3.39 -9.88
C SER A 18 4.23 3.59 -11.34
N ALA A 19 4.38 2.50 -12.11
CA ALA A 19 4.77 2.56 -13.53
C ALA A 19 3.68 3.14 -14.45
N LEU A 20 2.41 3.08 -14.06
CA LEU A 20 1.28 3.60 -14.83
C LEU A 20 0.82 4.99 -14.38
N TYR A 21 1.34 5.48 -13.26
CA TYR A 21 0.96 6.76 -12.69
C TYR A 21 1.35 7.93 -13.62
N ALA A 22 0.48 8.95 -13.68
CA ALA A 22 0.60 10.14 -14.51
C ALA A 22 0.47 9.93 -16.03
N ASP A 23 0.93 8.79 -16.57
CA ASP A 23 0.83 8.47 -17.99
C ASP A 23 -0.50 7.83 -18.38
N VAL A 24 -0.95 6.84 -17.59
CA VAL A 24 -2.18 6.08 -17.85
C VAL A 24 -3.21 6.29 -16.75
N ILE A 25 -2.77 6.35 -15.50
CA ILE A 25 -3.63 6.54 -14.33
C ILE A 25 -3.40 7.94 -13.79
N HIS A 26 -4.44 8.77 -13.87
CA HIS A 26 -4.36 10.14 -13.36
C HIS A 26 -4.31 10.17 -11.83
N PRO A 27 -3.67 11.19 -11.23
CA PRO A 27 -3.59 11.34 -9.78
C PRO A 27 -4.96 11.31 -9.07
N SER A 28 -5.99 11.89 -9.68
CA SER A 28 -7.36 11.86 -9.14
C SER A 28 -7.95 10.44 -9.10
N GLN A 29 -7.57 9.58 -10.04
CA GLN A 29 -8.01 8.19 -10.09
C GLN A 29 -7.31 7.36 -9.02
N VAL A 30 -6.01 7.54 -8.81
CA VAL A 30 -5.28 6.90 -7.70
C VAL A 30 -5.88 7.30 -6.36
N TYR A 31 -6.09 8.61 -6.15
CA TYR A 31 -6.72 9.13 -4.94
C TYR A 31 -8.09 8.49 -4.69
N LYS A 32 -8.94 8.43 -5.72
CA LYS A 32 -10.28 7.83 -5.63
C LYS A 32 -10.22 6.31 -5.40
N GLY A 33 -9.25 5.62 -6.01
CA GLY A 33 -9.04 4.19 -5.84
C GLY A 33 -8.69 3.85 -4.39
N PHE A 34 -7.70 4.54 -3.81
CA PHE A 34 -7.35 4.36 -2.39
C PHE A 34 -8.47 4.77 -1.44
N THR A 35 -9.22 5.84 -1.76
CA THR A 35 -10.41 6.21 -0.98
C THR A 35 -11.39 5.04 -0.88
N LYS A 36 -11.76 4.45 -2.04
CA LYS A 36 -12.66 3.29 -2.08
C LYS A 36 -12.13 2.08 -1.34
N LEU A 37 -10.83 1.79 -1.45
CA LEU A 37 -10.21 0.66 -0.74
C LEU A 37 -10.33 0.81 0.77
N VAL A 38 -10.14 2.03 1.29
CA VAL A 38 -10.25 2.31 2.72
C VAL A 38 -11.71 2.28 3.17
N GLU A 39 -12.63 2.84 2.39
CA GLU A 39 -14.08 2.79 2.67
C GLU A 39 -14.62 1.35 2.69
N SER A 40 -14.05 0.44 1.89
CA SER A 40 -14.43 -0.97 1.83
C SER A 40 -13.62 -1.87 2.78
N ALA A 41 -12.79 -1.33 3.66
CA ALA A 41 -11.90 -2.14 4.50
C ALA A 41 -12.66 -3.08 5.45
N ASP A 42 -13.82 -2.67 5.96
CA ASP A 42 -14.68 -3.49 6.81
C ASP A 42 -15.27 -4.70 6.06
N ASP A 43 -15.51 -4.57 4.75
CA ASP A 43 -15.96 -5.69 3.91
C ASP A 43 -14.79 -6.60 3.51
N LEU A 44 -13.65 -6.00 3.15
CA LEU A 44 -12.46 -6.72 2.70
C LEU A 44 -11.90 -7.67 3.76
N ILE A 45 -12.05 -7.34 5.05
CA ILE A 45 -11.51 -8.16 6.14
C ILE A 45 -12.16 -9.55 6.24
N VAL A 46 -13.38 -9.70 5.70
CA VAL A 46 -14.10 -10.98 5.68
C VAL A 46 -13.35 -12.02 4.84
N ASP A 47 -12.83 -11.58 3.68
CA ASP A 47 -12.07 -12.45 2.77
C ASP A 47 -10.57 -12.42 3.05
N ILE A 48 -10.06 -11.31 3.60
CA ILE A 48 -8.63 -11.05 3.81
C ILE A 48 -8.42 -10.60 5.26
N PRO A 49 -8.17 -11.55 6.20
CA PRO A 49 -8.05 -11.24 7.62
C PRO A 49 -7.00 -10.16 7.95
N ASP A 50 -5.93 -10.11 7.16
CA ASP A 50 -4.82 -9.17 7.31
C ASP A 50 -5.02 -7.84 6.55
N THR A 51 -6.25 -7.51 6.16
CA THR A 51 -6.59 -6.29 5.38
C THR A 51 -5.96 -5.03 5.97
N VAL A 52 -6.05 -4.87 7.30
CA VAL A 52 -5.54 -3.67 7.99
C VAL A 52 -4.05 -3.48 7.72
N ASP A 53 -3.29 -4.58 7.81
CA ASP A 53 -1.83 -4.56 7.73
C ASP A 53 -1.37 -4.39 6.29
N ILE A 54 -2.01 -5.12 5.38
CA ILE A 54 -1.66 -5.13 3.96
C ILE A 54 -2.04 -3.79 3.32
N LEU A 55 -3.24 -3.27 3.58
CA LEU A 55 -3.69 -2.01 2.99
C LEU A 55 -2.92 -0.82 3.56
N ALA A 56 -2.60 -0.82 4.86
CA ALA A 56 -1.76 0.20 5.47
C ALA A 56 -0.38 0.26 4.79
N LEU A 57 0.19 -0.91 4.47
CA LEU A 57 1.46 -1.00 3.76
C LEU A 57 1.36 -0.54 2.30
N PHE A 58 0.27 -0.88 1.58
CA PHE A 58 0.02 -0.35 0.22
C PHE A 58 -0.08 1.19 0.22
N ILE A 59 -0.77 1.77 1.20
CA ILE A 59 -0.89 3.23 1.33
C ILE A 59 0.48 3.85 1.62
N ALA A 60 1.24 3.28 2.54
CA ALA A 60 2.58 3.76 2.85
C ALA A 60 3.51 3.68 1.63
N ARG A 61 3.44 2.59 0.87
CA ARG A 61 4.17 2.42 -0.40
C ARG A 61 3.78 3.47 -1.44
N ALA A 62 2.49 3.72 -1.61
CA ALA A 62 1.99 4.74 -2.53
C ALA A 62 2.43 6.17 -2.15
N VAL A 63 2.58 6.45 -0.85
CA VAL A 63 3.12 7.72 -0.37
C VAL A 63 4.63 7.83 -0.62
N VAL A 64 5.38 6.76 -0.38
CA VAL A 64 6.84 6.71 -0.65
C VAL A 64 7.14 6.82 -2.15
N ASP A 65 6.31 6.24 -3.00
CA ASP A 65 6.44 6.28 -4.46
C ASP A 65 5.94 7.60 -5.08
N ASP A 66 5.56 8.58 -4.26
CA ASP A 66 5.02 9.88 -4.68
C ASP A 66 3.74 9.82 -5.56
N ILE A 67 3.02 8.69 -5.52
CA ILE A 67 1.75 8.50 -6.25
C ILE A 67 0.51 8.83 -5.41
N LEU A 68 0.67 9.00 -4.09
CA LEU A 68 -0.38 9.40 -3.16
C LEU A 68 0.14 10.46 -2.18
N GLN A 69 -0.56 11.59 -2.08
CA GLN A 69 -0.12 12.69 -1.21
C GLN A 69 -0.26 12.32 0.28
N PRO A 70 0.71 12.67 1.16
CA PRO A 70 0.60 12.41 2.60
C PRO A 70 -0.67 12.99 3.26
N ALA A 71 -1.18 14.11 2.72
CA ALA A 71 -2.42 14.74 3.18
C ALA A 71 -3.66 13.85 2.99
N PHE A 72 -3.58 12.78 2.19
CA PHE A 72 -4.63 11.78 2.02
C PHE A 72 -5.06 11.21 3.37
N LEU A 73 -4.12 10.81 4.24
CA LEU A 73 -4.42 10.13 5.49
C LEU A 73 -5.30 11.00 6.40
N LYS A 74 -4.91 12.26 6.62
CA LYS A 74 -5.66 13.19 7.46
C LYS A 74 -7.06 13.48 6.91
N LYS A 75 -7.17 13.63 5.59
CA LYS A 75 -8.47 13.88 4.93
C LYS A 75 -9.42 12.70 5.07
N GLN A 76 -8.92 11.48 4.88
CA GLN A 76 -9.75 10.29 4.95
C GLN A 76 -10.12 9.89 6.37
N ILE A 77 -9.22 10.04 7.35
CA ILE A 77 -9.54 9.83 8.77
C ILE A 77 -10.71 10.72 9.21
N ALA A 78 -10.76 11.98 8.75
CA ALA A 78 -11.85 12.89 9.09
C ALA A 78 -13.21 12.52 8.48
N ASN A 79 -13.23 11.68 7.44
CA ASN A 79 -14.44 11.30 6.70
C ASN A 79 -14.95 9.89 7.06
N LEU A 80 -14.20 9.14 7.87
CA LEU A 80 -14.51 7.76 8.22
C LEU A 80 -15.01 7.66 9.67
N PRO A 81 -15.87 6.69 10.00
CA PRO A 81 -16.21 6.36 11.38
C PRO A 81 -14.96 5.96 12.17
N ASP A 82 -14.84 6.44 13.40
CA ASP A 82 -13.64 6.26 14.22
C ASP A 82 -13.30 4.80 14.54
N ASP A 83 -14.33 3.95 14.57
CA ASP A 83 -14.33 2.51 14.85
C ASP A 83 -14.25 1.64 13.58
N SER A 84 -14.24 2.24 12.39
CA SER A 84 -14.12 1.51 11.12
C SER A 84 -12.73 0.89 10.93
N LYS A 85 -12.66 -0.23 10.21
CA LYS A 85 -11.39 -0.81 9.78
C LYS A 85 -10.62 0.12 8.85
N GLY A 86 -11.33 0.96 8.08
CA GLY A 86 -10.71 2.00 7.27
C GLY A 86 -9.92 3.02 8.11
N ALA A 87 -10.49 3.49 9.22
CA ALA A 87 -9.78 4.37 10.13
C ALA A 87 -8.58 3.67 10.79
N GLU A 88 -8.70 2.39 11.13
CA GLU A 88 -7.59 1.58 11.66
C GLU A 88 -6.42 1.46 10.67
N VAL A 89 -6.72 1.17 9.39
CA VAL A 89 -5.75 1.15 8.28
C VAL A 89 -4.95 2.45 8.22
N LEU A 90 -5.62 3.60 8.22
CA LEU A 90 -4.97 4.90 8.09
C LEU A 90 -4.12 5.24 9.32
N LYS A 91 -4.64 4.97 10.52
CA LYS A 91 -3.91 5.15 11.79
C LYS A 91 -2.65 4.27 11.82
N LYS A 92 -2.72 3.04 11.30
CA LYS A 92 -1.57 2.13 11.19
C LYS A 92 -0.57 2.59 10.12
N ALA A 93 -1.04 3.02 8.95
CA ALA A 93 -0.22 3.58 7.88
C ALA A 93 0.66 4.74 8.39
N GLU A 94 0.03 5.69 9.09
CA GLU A 94 0.72 6.84 9.66
C GLU A 94 1.74 6.42 10.73
N LYS A 95 1.31 5.71 11.77
CA LYS A 95 2.14 5.42 12.95
C LYS A 95 3.25 4.40 12.70
N SER A 96 2.93 3.32 11.98
CA SER A 96 3.85 2.18 11.85
C SER A 96 4.82 2.33 10.69
N TYR A 97 4.46 3.12 9.68
CA TYR A 97 5.26 3.20 8.46
C TYR A 97 5.75 4.62 8.21
N LEU A 98 4.90 5.64 8.24
CA LEU A 98 5.30 6.99 7.80
C LEU A 98 6.01 7.83 8.86
N THR A 99 5.74 7.59 10.15
CA THR A 99 6.41 8.33 11.26
C THR A 99 7.68 7.67 11.78
N ALA A 100 8.02 6.46 11.32
CA ALA A 100 9.19 5.74 11.78
C ALA A 100 10.48 6.28 11.12
N PRO A 101 11.62 6.30 11.84
CA PRO A 101 12.92 6.58 11.22
C PRO A 101 13.26 5.50 10.18
N LEU A 102 13.87 5.90 9.05
CA LEU A 102 14.20 5.03 7.89
C LEU A 102 12.99 4.40 7.16
N HIS A 103 11.81 5.02 7.26
CA HIS A 103 10.55 4.52 6.69
C HIS A 103 10.63 4.13 5.21
N ALA A 104 11.21 4.97 4.35
CA ALA A 104 11.20 4.75 2.90
C ALA A 104 11.94 3.46 2.49
N GLU A 105 13.15 3.23 3.02
CA GLU A 105 13.97 2.04 2.67
C GLU A 105 13.35 0.73 3.18
N ILE A 106 12.69 0.78 4.34
CA ILE A 106 12.00 -0.38 4.92
C ILE A 106 10.76 -0.73 4.10
N ILE A 107 9.98 0.28 3.71
CA ILE A 107 8.76 0.11 2.92
C ILE A 107 9.11 -0.41 1.51
N GLU A 108 10.15 0.12 0.87
CA GLU A 108 10.64 -0.32 -0.44
C GLU A 108 11.05 -1.79 -0.49
N ARG A 109 11.47 -2.37 0.64
CA ARG A 109 11.95 -3.76 0.70
C ARG A 109 10.94 -4.75 1.26
N ARG A 110 9.79 -4.28 1.75
CA ARG A 110 8.84 -5.06 2.56
C ARG A 110 8.26 -6.28 1.85
N TRP A 111 7.98 -6.20 0.55
CA TRP A 111 7.46 -7.34 -0.23
C TRP A 111 8.50 -8.02 -1.12
N GLY A 112 9.78 -7.81 -0.80
CA GLY A 112 10.88 -8.35 -1.56
C GLY A 112 11.28 -7.40 -2.67
N GLY A 113 11.95 -6.32 -2.28
CA GLY A 113 12.77 -5.54 -3.19
C GLY A 113 13.92 -6.40 -3.69
N SER A 114 13.67 -7.28 -4.66
CA SER A 114 14.74 -7.95 -5.38
C SER A 114 15.00 -7.14 -6.63
N LYS A 115 16.20 -6.53 -6.66
CA LYS A 115 16.96 -6.42 -7.90
C LYS A 115 16.74 -7.71 -8.69
N ASN A 116 16.35 -7.58 -9.97
CA ASN A 116 16.20 -8.66 -10.94
C ASN A 116 16.96 -9.90 -10.47
N THR A 117 16.27 -10.95 -10.03
CA THR A 117 16.92 -12.24 -9.77
C THR A 117 17.66 -12.60 -11.04
N THR A 118 18.98 -12.47 -11.03
CA THR A 118 19.77 -12.79 -12.20
C THR A 118 19.83 -14.30 -12.31
N VAL A 119 20.05 -14.82 -13.52
CA VAL A 119 20.15 -16.27 -13.75
C VAL A 119 21.25 -16.91 -12.87
N ASP A 120 22.23 -16.12 -12.44
CA ASP A 120 23.31 -16.54 -11.55
C ASP A 120 22.87 -16.72 -10.09
N ASP A 121 21.88 -15.95 -9.60
CA ASP A 121 21.36 -16.09 -8.24
C ASP A 121 20.59 -17.41 -8.03
N VAL A 122 20.01 -17.97 -9.11
CA VAL A 122 19.26 -19.24 -9.08
C VAL A 122 20.20 -20.45 -9.11
N LYS A 123 21.39 -20.32 -9.70
CA LYS A 123 22.39 -21.41 -9.78
C LYS A 123 23.12 -21.66 -8.47
N ALA A 124 23.01 -20.75 -7.49
CA ALA A 124 23.66 -20.83 -6.19
C ALA A 124 22.78 -21.46 -5.08
N ARG A 125 21.59 -21.96 -5.42
CA ARG A 125 20.69 -22.73 -4.54
C ARG A 125 20.68 -24.19 -4.93
#